data_AF-A0A0A7KJ14-F1
#
_entry.id   AF-A0A0A7KJ14-F1
#
_cell.length_a   1.000
_cell.length_b   1.000
_cell.length_c   1.000
_cell.angle_alpha   90.00
_cell.angle_beta   90.00
_cell.angle_gamma   90.00
#
_symmetry.space_group_name_H-M   'P 1'
#
loop_
_entity.id
_entity.type
_entity.pdbx_description
1 polymer ?
#
loop_
_entity_poly.entity_id
_entity_poly.type
_entity_poly.pdbx_seq_one_letter_code
_entity_poly.pdbx_strand_id
1 'polypeptide(L)'
;MGGGALTMSLLTACPQPPPPPTFTTLEFRFPETAQTNGLTLAAIYFVDGSDPAQKAGVQVLANGSLGRDGQFVYPGGPNASAMVNSGTLQLASYALDPLKKNAACLSPFKTGEASGLQDVVITPETVKTCNVYFTLFRDGDGDGKPTKGEELFNTHDIYSYADAAFTYSFASTDGKSQEKGARVSGWSLVRHEVLQPTATPGQYRVTMNSVPITDQRLTIRLHEPTDRLISMGLKGLDRGGLK
;
A
#
# COMPACT_ATOMS: atom_id res chain seq x y z
N MET A 1 -72.45 12.42 -19.33
CA MET A 1 -71.69 11.66 -18.31
C MET A 1 -70.26 11.56 -18.81
N GLY A 2 -69.33 12.30 -18.20
CA GLY A 2 -67.93 12.37 -18.62
C GLY A 2 -67.10 11.30 -17.94
N GLY A 3 -66.34 10.53 -18.72
CA GLY A 3 -65.37 9.56 -18.23
C GLY A 3 -63.97 10.15 -18.26
N GLY A 4 -63.38 10.38 -17.09
CA GLY A 4 -62.00 10.84 -16.94
C GLY A 4 -61.01 9.71 -17.20
N ALA A 5 -60.08 9.92 -18.13
CA ALA A 5 -58.92 9.07 -18.32
C ALA A 5 -57.86 9.43 -17.27
N LEU A 6 -57.54 8.46 -16.41
CA LEU A 6 -56.40 8.50 -15.49
C LEU A 6 -55.10 8.41 -16.30
N THR A 7 -54.41 9.55 -16.45
CA THR A 7 -53.02 9.58 -16.90
C THR A 7 -52.12 9.14 -15.75
N MET A 8 -51.64 7.89 -15.80
CA MET A 8 -50.51 7.43 -14.98
C MET A 8 -49.25 8.17 -15.43
N SER A 9 -48.80 9.14 -14.62
CA SER A 9 -47.48 9.73 -14.75
C SER A 9 -46.43 8.70 -14.31
N LEU A 10 -45.74 8.10 -15.28
CA LEU A 10 -44.49 7.38 -15.05
C LEU A 10 -43.46 8.38 -14.51
N LEU A 11 -43.20 8.35 -13.19
CA LEU A 11 -42.03 8.97 -12.60
C LEU A 11 -40.79 8.21 -13.10
N THR A 12 -40.23 8.67 -14.22
CA THR A 12 -38.87 8.32 -14.62
C THR A 12 -37.93 8.83 -13.53
N ALA A 13 -37.48 7.94 -12.65
CA ALA A 13 -36.42 8.26 -11.71
C ALA A 13 -35.20 8.72 -12.54
N CYS A 14 -34.85 10.01 -12.45
CA CYS A 14 -33.65 10.51 -13.08
C CYS A 14 -32.46 9.69 -12.56
N PRO A 15 -31.61 9.12 -13.44
CA PRO A 15 -30.41 8.44 -12.98
C PRO A 15 -29.61 9.43 -12.13
N GLN A 16 -29.44 9.13 -10.84
CA GLN A 16 -28.62 9.95 -9.97
C GLN A 16 -27.21 10.01 -10.55
N PRO A 17 -26.56 11.20 -10.54
CA PRO A 17 -25.15 11.29 -10.89
C PRO A 17 -24.36 10.28 -10.06
N PRO A 18 -23.40 9.56 -10.66
CA PRO A 18 -22.56 8.65 -9.90
C PRO A 18 -21.90 9.41 -8.75
N PRO A 19 -21.78 8.80 -7.55
CA PRO A 19 -21.15 9.45 -6.42
C PRO A 19 -19.71 9.89 -6.78
N PRO A 20 -19.23 11.01 -6.20
CA PRO A 20 -17.89 11.48 -6.48
C PRO A 20 -16.85 10.42 -6.05
N PRO A 21 -15.71 10.33 -6.78
CA PRO A 21 -14.65 9.40 -6.43
C PRO A 21 -14.12 9.68 -5.03
N THR A 22 -13.83 8.61 -4.29
CA THR A 22 -13.22 8.71 -2.97
C THR A 22 -11.71 8.53 -3.09
N PHE A 23 -10.96 9.24 -2.25
CA PHE A 23 -9.50 9.22 -2.27
C PHE A 23 -8.97 8.87 -0.88
N THR A 24 -7.96 8.00 -0.85
CA THR A 24 -7.14 7.77 0.34
C THR A 24 -5.82 8.50 0.13
N THR A 25 -5.53 9.49 0.97
CA THR A 25 -4.24 10.20 0.94
C THR A 25 -3.31 9.58 1.95
N LEU A 26 -2.12 9.19 1.51
CA LEU A 26 -1.07 8.61 2.32
C LEU A 26 0.13 9.56 2.35
N GLU A 27 0.74 9.69 3.51
CA GLU A 27 1.90 10.55 3.72
C GLU A 27 3.15 9.70 3.90
N PHE A 28 4.26 10.10 3.28
CA PHE A 28 5.51 9.37 3.28
C PHE A 28 6.67 10.22 3.78
N ARG A 29 7.60 9.58 4.49
CA ARG A 29 8.91 10.10 4.86
C ARG A 29 9.99 9.14 4.39
N PHE A 30 11.11 9.70 3.97
CA PHE A 30 12.26 8.94 3.49
C PHE A 30 13.55 9.72 3.75
N PRO A 31 14.73 9.08 3.70
CA PRO A 31 16.01 9.76 3.82
C PRO A 31 16.15 10.93 2.85
N GLU A 32 16.94 11.95 3.21
CA GLU A 32 17.10 13.12 2.37
C GLU A 32 17.71 12.74 1.00
N THR A 33 17.00 13.06 -0.08
CA THR A 33 17.26 12.55 -1.43
C THR A 33 17.26 13.68 -2.44
N ALA A 34 18.20 13.67 -3.37
CA ALA A 34 18.26 14.69 -4.41
C ALA A 34 17.06 14.63 -5.36
N GLN A 35 16.30 15.72 -5.46
CA GLN A 35 15.18 15.93 -6.39
C GLN A 35 15.69 16.16 -7.81
N THR A 36 16.19 15.09 -8.43
CA THR A 36 16.62 15.07 -9.83
C THR A 36 15.50 14.53 -10.73
N ASN A 37 15.67 14.68 -12.05
CA ASN A 37 14.77 14.05 -13.03
C ASN A 37 14.62 12.54 -12.77
N GLY A 38 13.41 12.02 -12.97
CA GLY A 38 13.07 10.61 -12.82
C GLY A 38 12.78 10.15 -11.38
N LEU A 39 12.99 10.99 -10.36
CA LEU A 39 12.67 10.63 -8.98
C LEU A 39 11.14 10.57 -8.79
N THR A 40 10.62 9.38 -8.49
CA THR A 40 9.19 9.10 -8.42
C THR A 40 8.85 8.32 -7.16
N LEU A 41 7.89 8.82 -6.38
CA LEU A 41 7.18 8.05 -5.37
C LEU A 41 6.01 7.35 -6.06
N ALA A 42 5.90 6.04 -5.97
CA ALA A 42 4.85 5.29 -6.63
C ALA A 42 4.17 4.27 -5.72
N ALA A 43 2.89 4.07 -6.01
CA ALA A 43 2.12 2.93 -5.57
C ALA A 43 2.12 1.90 -6.71
N ILE A 44 2.59 0.70 -6.43
CA ILE A 44 2.77 -0.35 -7.42
C ILE A 44 2.02 -1.61 -7.04
N TYR A 45 1.66 -2.42 -8.02
CA TYR A 45 1.16 -3.76 -7.84
C TYR A 45 1.81 -4.70 -8.83
N PHE A 46 1.76 -5.99 -8.53
CA PHE A 46 2.32 -7.03 -9.37
C PHE A 46 1.18 -7.77 -10.07
N VAL A 47 1.41 -8.09 -11.34
CA VAL A 47 0.53 -8.96 -12.12
C VAL A 47 1.33 -10.17 -12.55
N ASP A 48 0.73 -11.34 -12.42
CA ASP A 48 1.34 -12.63 -12.79
C ASP A 48 1.31 -12.92 -14.30
N GLY A 49 0.63 -12.07 -15.08
CA GLY A 49 0.45 -12.23 -16.53
C GLY A 49 -0.55 -13.31 -16.92
N SER A 50 -1.39 -13.75 -15.99
CA SER A 50 -2.51 -14.68 -16.27
C SER A 50 -3.61 -14.05 -17.14
N ASP A 51 -3.73 -12.72 -17.11
CA ASP A 51 -4.60 -11.95 -18.01
C ASP A 51 -3.85 -11.66 -19.32
N PRO A 52 -4.34 -12.13 -20.49
CA PRO A 52 -3.72 -11.87 -21.80
C PRO A 52 -3.58 -10.38 -22.14
N ALA A 53 -4.40 -9.51 -21.52
CA ALA A 53 -4.34 -8.07 -21.71
C ALA A 53 -3.25 -7.39 -20.84
N GLN A 54 -2.65 -8.10 -19.88
CA GLN A 54 -1.70 -7.54 -18.91
C GLN A 54 -0.38 -8.32 -18.96
N LYS A 55 0.71 -7.63 -19.31
CA LYS A 55 2.04 -8.22 -19.22
C LYS A 55 2.42 -8.46 -17.76
N ALA A 56 2.92 -9.66 -17.45
CA ALA A 56 3.49 -9.99 -16.16
C ALA A 56 4.52 -8.93 -15.73
N GLY A 57 4.55 -8.61 -14.44
CA GLY A 57 5.52 -7.71 -13.84
C GLY A 57 4.91 -6.56 -13.06
N VAL A 58 5.72 -5.52 -12.84
CA VAL A 58 5.33 -4.35 -12.05
C VAL A 58 4.44 -3.41 -12.87
N GLN A 59 3.37 -2.95 -12.22
CA GLN A 59 2.50 -1.91 -12.75
C GLN A 59 2.40 -0.76 -11.75
N VAL A 60 2.49 0.46 -12.26
CA VAL A 60 2.30 1.67 -11.46
C VAL A 60 0.82 2.01 -11.42
N LEU A 61 0.25 2.04 -10.22
CA LEU A 61 -1.14 2.40 -9.97
C LEU A 61 -1.31 3.91 -9.86
N ALA A 62 -0.40 4.58 -9.16
CA ALA A 62 -0.43 6.01 -8.91
C ALA A 62 0.97 6.54 -8.60
N ASN A 63 1.20 7.80 -8.97
CA ASN A 63 2.40 8.56 -8.62
C ASN A 63 2.08 9.57 -7.51
N GLY A 64 3.03 9.75 -6.61
CA GLY A 64 2.97 10.71 -5.53
C GLY A 64 3.62 12.05 -5.89
N SER A 65 3.27 13.07 -5.12
CA SER A 65 3.97 14.34 -5.11
C SER A 65 5.12 14.27 -4.11
N LEU A 66 6.27 14.86 -4.45
CA LEU A 66 7.43 14.94 -3.58
C LEU A 66 7.54 16.34 -2.97
N GLY A 67 8.08 16.42 -1.76
CA GLY A 67 8.30 17.67 -1.07
C GLY A 67 9.24 17.52 0.11
N ARG A 68 9.36 18.60 0.88
CA ARG A 68 10.15 18.63 2.11
C ARG A 68 9.21 18.65 3.31
N ASP A 69 9.58 17.94 4.37
CA ASP A 69 8.82 17.97 5.62
C ASP A 69 8.62 19.42 6.10
N GLY A 70 7.37 19.76 6.41
CA GLY A 70 6.97 21.07 6.89
C GLY A 70 6.96 22.18 5.84
N GLN A 71 7.17 21.89 4.54
CA GLN A 71 7.14 22.90 3.47
C GLN A 71 6.41 22.42 2.21
N PHE A 72 5.46 23.24 1.73
CA PHE A 72 4.93 23.12 0.37
C PHE A 72 6.00 23.57 -0.63
N VAL A 73 6.49 22.66 -1.46
CA VAL A 73 7.43 22.97 -2.55
C VAL A 73 6.61 23.20 -3.82
N TYR A 74 6.55 24.45 -4.29
CA TYR A 74 6.02 24.78 -5.60
C TYR A 74 7.11 24.58 -6.67
N PRO A 75 6.82 23.93 -7.82
CA PRO A 75 7.76 23.85 -8.93
C PRO A 75 8.18 25.27 -9.39
N GLY A 76 9.48 25.56 -9.37
CA GLY A 76 10.05 26.85 -9.78
C GLY A 76 10.10 27.95 -8.70
N GLY A 77 9.71 27.65 -7.46
CA GLY A 77 9.80 28.60 -6.35
C GLY A 77 11.22 28.72 -5.74
N PRO A 78 11.51 29.79 -4.98
CA PRO A 78 12.80 30.01 -4.31
C PRO A 78 13.15 28.94 -3.25
N ASN A 79 12.18 28.07 -2.89
CA ASN A 79 12.34 26.93 -2.00
C ASN A 79 12.35 25.58 -2.76
N ALA A 80 12.58 25.57 -4.08
CA ALA A 80 12.89 24.34 -4.82
C ALA A 80 14.27 23.84 -4.38
N SER A 81 14.36 23.30 -3.16
CA SER A 81 15.58 22.67 -2.67
C SER A 81 15.90 21.49 -3.57
N ALA A 82 17.18 21.33 -3.91
CA ALA A 82 17.66 20.17 -4.64
C ALA A 82 17.44 18.85 -3.88
N MET A 83 16.92 18.88 -2.64
CA MET A 83 16.70 17.73 -1.78
C MET A 83 15.25 17.66 -1.29
N VAL A 84 14.70 16.45 -1.22
CA VAL A 84 13.38 16.10 -0.69
C VAL A 84 13.50 14.96 0.32
N ASN A 85 12.58 14.89 1.27
CA ASN A 85 12.56 13.84 2.31
C ASN A 85 11.12 13.39 2.64
N SER A 86 10.16 13.78 1.82
CA SER A 86 8.76 13.46 2.03
C SER A 86 7.94 13.46 0.74
N GLY A 87 6.76 12.86 0.82
CA GLY A 87 5.82 12.89 -0.29
C GLY A 87 4.41 12.56 0.15
N THR A 88 3.47 12.82 -0.74
CA THR A 88 2.06 12.43 -0.57
C THR A 88 1.63 11.62 -1.78
N LEU A 89 0.84 10.59 -1.55
CA LEU A 89 0.28 9.76 -2.62
C LEU A 89 -1.21 9.61 -2.41
N GLN A 90 -1.98 9.76 -3.49
CA GLN A 90 -3.43 9.58 -3.47
C GLN A 90 -3.82 8.31 -4.19
N LEU A 91 -4.51 7.42 -3.47
CA LEU A 91 -5.13 6.23 -4.04
C LEU A 91 -6.61 6.52 -4.29
N ALA A 92 -6.96 6.65 -5.57
CA ALA A 92 -8.32 6.91 -6.00
C ALA A 92 -9.12 5.59 -6.09
N SER A 93 -10.37 5.61 -5.62
CA SER A 93 -11.22 4.41 -5.62
C SER A 93 -11.41 3.82 -7.02
N TYR A 94 -11.52 4.66 -8.06
CA TYR A 94 -11.70 4.19 -9.44
C TYR A 94 -10.49 3.42 -9.99
N ALA A 95 -9.28 3.67 -9.48
CA ALA A 95 -8.07 2.94 -9.86
C ALA A 95 -7.95 1.63 -9.06
N LEU A 96 -8.43 1.64 -7.82
CA LEU A 96 -8.42 0.49 -6.91
C LEU A 96 -9.53 -0.53 -7.18
N ASP A 97 -10.71 -0.08 -7.62
CA ASP A 97 -11.89 -0.93 -7.82
C ASP A 97 -11.69 -2.02 -8.90
N PRO A 98 -11.03 -1.76 -10.04
CA PRO A 98 -10.69 -2.80 -11.00
C PRO A 98 -9.80 -3.90 -10.41
N LEU A 99 -8.85 -3.54 -9.53
CA LEU A 99 -7.92 -4.50 -8.93
C LEU A 99 -8.61 -5.53 -8.03
N LYS A 100 -9.70 -5.15 -7.36
CA LYS A 100 -10.52 -6.08 -6.54
C LYS A 100 -11.16 -7.21 -7.36
N LYS A 101 -11.29 -7.02 -8.67
CA LYS A 101 -11.89 -7.98 -9.61
C LYS A 101 -10.85 -8.62 -10.53
N ASN A 102 -9.62 -8.12 -10.51
CA ASN A 102 -8.55 -8.60 -11.36
C ASN A 102 -7.96 -9.89 -10.78
N ALA A 103 -8.18 -11.01 -11.46
CA ALA A 103 -7.63 -12.30 -11.05
C ALA A 103 -6.09 -12.31 -10.99
N ALA A 104 -5.42 -11.45 -11.78
CA ALA A 104 -3.96 -11.31 -11.76
C ALA A 104 -3.42 -10.61 -10.51
N CYS A 105 -4.27 -9.92 -9.72
CA CYS A 105 -3.89 -9.35 -8.43
C CYS A 105 -4.54 -10.09 -7.25
N LEU A 106 -5.80 -10.51 -7.38
CA LEU A 106 -6.56 -11.14 -6.31
C LEU A 106 -6.22 -12.62 -6.20
N SER A 107 -5.36 -12.97 -5.25
CA SER A 107 -4.87 -14.34 -5.04
C SER A 107 -5.25 -14.89 -3.66
N PRO A 108 -5.40 -16.22 -3.48
CA PRO A 108 -5.62 -16.78 -2.15
C PRO A 108 -4.43 -16.49 -1.23
N PHE A 109 -4.68 -15.95 -0.04
CA PHE A 109 -3.60 -15.55 0.89
C PHE A 109 -2.66 -16.71 1.22
N LYS A 110 -3.22 -17.92 1.43
CA LYS A 110 -2.48 -19.14 1.77
C LYS A 110 -1.44 -19.54 0.72
N THR A 111 -1.77 -19.42 -0.57
CA THR A 111 -0.91 -19.82 -1.68
C THR A 111 -0.20 -18.64 -2.35
N GLY A 112 -0.56 -17.41 -1.99
CA GLY A 112 0.09 -16.17 -2.39
C GLY A 112 1.06 -15.70 -1.32
N GLU A 113 0.63 -14.79 -0.45
CA GLU A 113 1.47 -14.17 0.58
C GLU A 113 2.10 -15.16 1.55
N ALA A 114 1.37 -16.21 1.96
CA ALA A 114 1.87 -17.21 2.91
C ALA A 114 2.56 -18.40 2.23
N SER A 115 2.81 -18.33 0.92
CA SER A 115 3.39 -19.43 0.16
C SER A 115 4.79 -19.78 0.64
N GLY A 116 5.04 -21.07 0.89
CA GLY A 116 6.34 -21.58 1.34
C GLY A 116 6.67 -21.31 2.82
N LEU A 117 5.77 -20.72 3.59
CA LEU A 117 5.96 -20.47 5.02
C LEU A 117 5.56 -21.67 5.88
N GLN A 118 6.03 -21.69 7.12
CA GLN A 118 5.78 -22.78 8.07
C GLN A 118 4.65 -22.42 9.03
N ASP A 119 3.98 -23.45 9.57
CA ASP A 119 2.92 -23.31 10.59
C ASP A 119 1.83 -22.30 10.23
N VAL A 120 1.46 -22.27 8.95
CA VAL A 120 0.48 -21.32 8.41
C VAL A 120 -0.91 -21.62 8.94
N VAL A 121 -1.44 -20.69 9.73
CA VAL A 121 -2.82 -20.69 10.23
C VAL A 121 -3.51 -19.44 9.70
N ILE A 122 -4.66 -19.60 9.05
CA ILE A 122 -5.44 -18.50 8.46
C ILE A 122 -6.92 -18.75 8.76
N THR A 123 -7.67 -17.71 9.13
CA THR A 123 -9.10 -17.83 9.40
C THR A 123 -9.87 -16.61 8.87
N PRO A 124 -10.78 -16.77 7.88
CA PRO A 124 -11.07 -18.00 7.13
C PRO A 124 -9.96 -18.37 6.13
N GLU A 125 -9.74 -19.67 5.89
CA GLU A 125 -8.66 -20.14 4.99
C GLU A 125 -8.85 -19.75 3.51
N THR A 126 -10.08 -19.41 3.10
CA THR A 126 -10.43 -19.12 1.71
C THR A 126 -10.23 -17.66 1.30
N VAL A 127 -9.71 -16.83 2.21
CA VAL A 127 -9.56 -15.39 1.97
C VAL A 127 -8.60 -15.11 0.82
N LYS A 128 -8.95 -14.11 0.01
CA LYS A 128 -8.13 -13.62 -1.10
C LYS A 128 -7.71 -12.19 -0.86
N THR A 129 -6.49 -11.88 -1.27
CA THR A 129 -5.89 -10.55 -1.10
C THR A 129 -5.30 -10.03 -2.40
N CYS A 130 -5.22 -8.70 -2.49
CA CYS A 130 -4.51 -7.97 -3.54
C CYS A 130 -3.78 -6.81 -2.86
N ASN A 131 -2.47 -6.70 -3.11
CA ASN A 131 -1.59 -5.78 -2.40
C ASN A 131 -1.04 -4.70 -3.33
N VAL A 132 -1.06 -3.48 -2.82
CA VAL A 132 -0.39 -2.31 -3.37
C VAL A 132 0.79 -1.98 -2.46
N TYR A 133 1.96 -1.88 -3.05
CA TYR A 133 3.24 -1.60 -2.41
C TYR A 133 3.67 -0.18 -2.72
N PHE A 134 4.62 0.35 -1.94
CA PHE A 134 5.10 1.72 -2.09
C PHE A 134 6.61 1.74 -2.23
N THR A 135 7.09 2.54 -3.17
CA THR A 135 8.52 2.66 -3.47
C THR A 135 8.86 4.06 -3.93
N LEU A 136 10.06 4.52 -3.57
CA LEU A 136 10.71 5.67 -4.17
C LEU A 136 11.82 5.14 -5.08
N PHE A 137 11.74 5.45 -6.37
CA PHE A 137 12.71 5.01 -7.36
C PHE A 137 13.16 6.16 -8.26
N ARG A 138 14.28 5.98 -8.93
CA ARG A 138 14.75 6.90 -9.98
C ARG A 138 14.70 6.19 -11.32
N ASP A 139 13.72 6.57 -12.13
CA ASP A 139 13.52 6.07 -13.49
C ASP A 139 14.71 6.46 -14.39
N GLY A 140 15.65 5.54 -14.54
CA GLY A 140 16.89 5.73 -15.27
C GLY A 140 16.78 5.30 -16.73
N ASP A 141 15.89 4.34 -17.04
CA ASP A 141 15.65 3.84 -18.39
C ASP A 141 14.46 4.49 -19.12
N GLY A 142 13.62 5.23 -18.39
CA GLY A 142 12.50 6.01 -18.92
C GLY A 142 11.21 5.20 -19.14
N ASP A 143 11.10 4.00 -18.57
CA ASP A 143 9.92 3.15 -18.73
C ASP A 143 8.78 3.48 -17.74
N GLY A 144 9.05 4.37 -16.78
CA GLY A 144 8.11 4.83 -15.76
C GLY A 144 7.81 3.82 -14.67
N LYS A 145 8.61 2.75 -14.53
CA LYS A 145 8.40 1.66 -13.57
C LYS A 145 9.65 1.44 -12.73
N PRO A 146 9.51 1.02 -11.46
CA PRO A 146 10.68 0.69 -10.66
C PRO A 146 11.27 -0.65 -11.10
N THR A 147 12.56 -0.65 -11.45
CA THR A 147 13.36 -1.87 -11.51
C THR A 147 14.23 -2.04 -10.26
N LYS A 148 14.79 -3.23 -10.06
CA LYS A 148 15.66 -3.54 -8.91
C LYS A 148 16.88 -2.60 -8.80
N GLY A 149 17.36 -2.06 -9.92
CA GLY A 149 18.50 -1.13 -9.93
C GLY A 149 18.12 0.32 -9.66
N GLU A 150 16.84 0.66 -9.71
CA GLU A 150 16.32 2.03 -9.65
C GLU A 150 15.62 2.34 -8.34
N GLU A 151 15.13 1.31 -7.64
CA GLU A 151 14.54 1.45 -6.32
C GLU A 151 15.56 1.98 -5.31
N LEU A 152 15.23 3.14 -4.72
CA LEU A 152 16.05 3.81 -3.72
C LEU A 152 15.57 3.46 -2.31
N PHE A 153 14.25 3.52 -2.09
CA PHE A 153 13.64 3.22 -0.80
C PHE A 153 12.32 2.49 -0.97
N ASN A 154 12.02 1.58 -0.05
CA ASN A 154 10.76 0.87 0.03
C ASN A 154 10.23 0.86 1.46
N THR A 155 9.08 0.23 1.65
CA THR A 155 8.50 -0.03 2.96
C THR A 155 7.85 -1.41 2.96
N HIS A 156 7.67 -1.97 4.15
CA HIS A 156 6.89 -3.18 4.34
C HIS A 156 5.43 -2.89 4.70
N ASP A 157 5.07 -1.62 4.91
CA ASP A 157 3.69 -1.17 4.95
C ASP A 157 3.05 -1.35 3.56
N ILE A 158 1.82 -1.86 3.51
CA ILE A 158 1.11 -2.11 2.26
C ILE A 158 -0.31 -1.59 2.33
N TYR A 159 -0.89 -1.25 1.19
CA TYR A 159 -2.32 -1.02 1.07
C TYR A 159 -2.96 -2.25 0.46
N SER A 160 -3.77 -2.94 1.24
CA SER A 160 -4.21 -4.31 0.95
C SER A 160 -5.72 -4.36 0.88
N TYR A 161 -6.22 -5.04 -0.15
CA TYR A 161 -7.60 -5.47 -0.25
C TYR A 161 -7.72 -6.90 0.27
N ALA A 162 -8.71 -7.16 1.11
CA ALA A 162 -9.16 -8.51 1.43
C ALA A 162 -10.64 -8.68 1.10
N ASP A 163 -11.01 -9.80 0.49
CA ASP A 163 -12.42 -10.09 0.18
C ASP A 163 -13.26 -10.35 1.43
N ALA A 164 -12.66 -10.91 2.48
CA ALA A 164 -13.23 -11.07 3.81
C ALA A 164 -12.24 -10.61 4.89
N ALA A 165 -12.75 -10.21 6.05
CA ALA A 165 -11.90 -9.98 7.22
C ALA A 165 -11.29 -11.31 7.68
N PHE A 166 -10.02 -11.30 8.06
CA PHE A 166 -9.31 -12.52 8.44
C PHE A 166 -8.19 -12.26 9.44
N THR A 167 -7.76 -13.33 10.08
CA THR A 167 -6.54 -13.35 10.89
C THR A 167 -5.61 -14.43 10.39
N TYR A 168 -4.31 -14.26 10.62
CA TYR A 168 -3.31 -15.24 10.24
C TYR A 168 -2.10 -15.25 11.17
N SER A 169 -1.36 -16.36 11.12
CA SER A 169 -0.01 -16.47 11.66
C SER A 169 0.81 -17.48 10.88
N PHE A 170 2.12 -17.28 10.82
CA PHE A 170 3.08 -18.24 10.28
C PHE A 170 4.48 -18.00 10.86
N ALA A 171 5.38 -18.95 10.64
CA ALA A 171 6.80 -18.82 10.93
C ALA A 171 7.64 -18.72 9.64
N SER A 172 8.74 -17.98 9.71
CA SER A 172 9.74 -17.99 8.64
C SER A 172 10.39 -19.36 8.51
N THR A 173 10.82 -19.71 7.31
CA THR A 173 11.45 -21.02 7.04
C THR A 173 12.80 -21.20 7.74
N ASP A 174 13.49 -20.10 8.07
CA ASP A 174 14.73 -20.11 8.82
C ASP A 174 14.51 -20.12 10.34
N GLY A 175 13.26 -20.14 10.81
CA GLY A 175 12.88 -20.22 12.21
C GLY A 175 13.25 -18.97 13.03
N LYS A 176 13.53 -17.83 12.38
CA LYS A 176 13.92 -16.58 13.06
C LYS A 176 12.77 -15.62 13.29
N SER A 177 11.63 -15.79 12.63
CA SER A 177 10.49 -14.91 12.85
C SER A 177 9.17 -15.65 12.96
N GLN A 178 8.30 -15.08 13.80
CA GLN A 178 6.88 -15.39 13.82
C GLN A 178 6.12 -14.14 13.40
N GLU A 179 5.30 -14.27 12.37
CA GLU A 179 4.41 -13.22 11.92
C GLU A 179 2.98 -13.55 12.30
N LYS A 180 2.23 -12.52 12.69
CA LYS A 180 0.78 -12.59 12.82
C LYS A 180 0.12 -11.32 12.30
N GLY A 181 -1.13 -11.41 11.89
CA GLY A 181 -1.86 -10.25 11.42
C GLY A 181 -3.37 -10.41 11.48
N ALA A 182 -4.06 -9.28 11.48
CA ALA A 182 -5.49 -9.16 11.29
C ALA A 182 -5.76 -8.17 10.16
N ARG A 183 -6.56 -8.58 9.17
CA ARG A 183 -6.96 -7.72 8.06
C ARG A 183 -8.47 -7.52 8.07
N VAL A 184 -8.90 -6.31 7.74
CA VAL A 184 -10.33 -6.01 7.54
C VAL A 184 -10.74 -6.34 6.10
N SER A 185 -12.03 -6.60 5.89
CA SER A 185 -12.58 -6.71 4.54
C SER A 185 -12.53 -5.34 3.84
N GLY A 186 -12.25 -5.34 2.54
CA GLY A 186 -12.08 -4.13 1.74
C GLY A 186 -10.63 -3.63 1.73
N TRP A 187 -10.44 -2.43 1.18
CA TRP A 187 -9.13 -1.79 1.15
C TRP A 187 -8.78 -1.18 2.50
N SER A 188 -7.55 -1.41 2.95
CA SER A 188 -7.02 -0.80 4.17
C SER A 188 -5.50 -0.66 4.09
N LEU A 189 -4.97 0.33 4.80
CA LEU A 189 -3.54 0.37 5.09
C LEU A 189 -3.23 -0.71 6.12
N VAL A 190 -2.15 -1.43 5.88
CA VAL A 190 -1.64 -2.47 6.76
C VAL A 190 -0.24 -2.10 7.17
N ARG A 191 -0.02 -2.04 8.49
CA ARG A 191 1.25 -1.65 9.06
C ARG A 191 2.09 -2.86 9.42
N HIS A 192 3.34 -2.81 8.99
CA HIS A 192 4.37 -3.77 9.34
C HIS A 192 5.11 -3.28 10.58
N GLU A 193 5.17 -4.09 11.62
CA GLU A 193 5.92 -3.77 12.82
C GLU A 193 6.81 -4.95 13.19
N VAL A 194 8.06 -4.65 13.56
CA VAL A 194 9.00 -5.67 14.00
C VAL A 194 9.41 -5.39 15.45
N LEU A 195 9.27 -6.42 16.28
CA LEU A 195 9.80 -6.45 17.64
C LEU A 195 10.89 -7.52 17.73
N GLN A 196 12.06 -7.13 18.19
CA GLN A 196 13.12 -8.06 18.58
C GLN A 196 13.17 -8.14 20.10
N PRO A 197 12.65 -9.21 20.73
CA PRO A 197 12.67 -9.33 22.18
C PRO A 197 14.11 -9.45 22.70
N THR A 198 14.44 -8.69 23.74
CA THR A 198 15.78 -8.73 24.36
C THR A 198 16.13 -10.08 24.97
N ALA A 199 15.12 -10.85 25.40
CA ALA A 199 15.29 -12.20 25.95
C ALA A 199 15.64 -13.26 24.90
N THR A 200 15.38 -12.99 23.61
CA THR A 200 15.66 -13.91 22.49
C THR A 200 16.31 -13.15 21.33
N PRO A 201 17.58 -12.75 21.45
CA PRO A 201 18.29 -12.07 20.36
C PRO A 201 18.28 -12.90 19.08
N GLY A 202 18.10 -12.24 17.94
CA GLY A 202 17.99 -12.92 16.63
C GLY A 202 16.64 -13.59 16.35
N GLN A 203 15.67 -13.47 17.27
CA GLN A 203 14.28 -13.86 17.05
C GLN A 203 13.40 -12.61 16.91
N TYR A 204 12.50 -12.62 15.94
CA TYR A 204 11.67 -11.48 15.57
C TYR A 204 10.19 -11.83 15.68
N ARG A 205 9.41 -10.88 16.22
CA ARG A 205 7.96 -10.92 16.19
C ARG A 205 7.49 -9.86 15.22
N VAL A 206 6.79 -10.28 14.19
CA VAL A 206 6.28 -9.40 13.13
C VAL A 206 4.77 -9.29 13.27
N THR A 207 4.25 -8.07 13.20
CA THR A 207 2.81 -7.80 13.10
C THR A 207 2.48 -7.08 11.81
N MET A 208 1.38 -7.50 11.17
CA MET A 208 0.91 -6.99 9.88
C MET A 208 -0.60 -6.79 9.93
N ASN A 209 -1.03 -5.69 10.55
CA ASN A 209 -2.44 -5.41 10.87
C ASN A 209 -3.01 -4.29 10.02
N SER A 210 -4.25 -4.45 9.55
CA SER A 210 -5.05 -3.35 9.04
C SER A 210 -5.25 -2.30 10.13
N VAL A 211 -4.96 -1.04 9.82
CA VAL A 211 -5.20 0.07 10.75
C VAL A 211 -6.58 0.70 10.54
N PRO A 212 -7.18 1.26 11.60
CA PRO A 212 -8.37 2.09 11.47
C PRO A 212 -8.17 3.24 10.47
N ILE A 213 -9.26 3.71 9.85
CA ILE A 213 -9.21 4.81 8.88
C ILE A 213 -8.56 6.08 9.46
N THR A 214 -8.77 6.37 10.75
CA THR A 214 -8.15 7.50 11.45
C THR A 214 -6.62 7.45 11.42
N ASP A 215 -6.07 6.25 11.42
CA ASP A 215 -4.64 5.99 11.55
C ASP A 215 -3.96 5.84 10.17
N GLN A 216 -4.74 5.83 9.09
CA GLN A 216 -4.19 5.88 7.72
C GLN A 216 -3.46 7.19 7.42
N ARG A 217 -3.72 8.23 8.22
CA ARG A 217 -2.98 9.51 8.17
C ARG A 217 -1.60 9.42 8.81
N LEU A 218 -1.29 8.33 9.51
CA LEU A 218 0.04 8.14 10.08
C LEU A 218 1.05 7.97 8.97
N THR A 219 2.11 8.76 9.04
CA THR A 219 3.19 8.75 8.06
C THR A 219 3.79 7.36 7.88
N ILE A 220 3.95 6.95 6.63
CA ILE A 220 4.63 5.74 6.19
C ILE A 220 6.11 6.08 6.01
N ARG A 221 6.99 5.27 6.59
CA ARG A 221 8.45 5.47 6.47
C ARG A 221 8.98 4.55 5.37
N LEU A 222 9.60 5.14 4.36
CA LEU A 222 10.43 4.39 3.42
C LEU A 222 11.86 4.35 3.96
N HIS A 223 12.55 3.26 3.66
CA HIS A 223 13.91 2.96 4.07
C HIS A 223 14.64 2.29 2.91
N GLU A 224 15.97 2.21 2.97
CA GLU A 224 16.73 1.50 1.95
C GLU A 224 16.26 0.03 1.87
N PRO A 225 16.30 -0.60 0.69
CA PRO A 225 15.99 -2.01 0.54
C PRO A 225 16.86 -2.85 1.49
N THR A 226 16.25 -3.34 2.55
CA THR A 226 16.89 -4.10 3.63
C THR A 226 16.10 -5.37 3.88
N ASP A 227 16.63 -6.25 4.73
CA ASP A 227 15.89 -7.43 5.18
C ASP A 227 14.61 -7.00 5.92
N ARG A 228 13.51 -7.68 5.59
CA ARG A 228 12.18 -7.47 6.17
C ARG A 228 12.17 -7.50 7.69
N LEU A 229 13.11 -8.22 8.32
CA LEU A 229 13.19 -8.33 9.78
C LEU A 229 14.07 -7.25 10.45
N ILE A 230 14.81 -6.47 9.66
CA ILE A 230 15.70 -5.40 10.15
C ILE A 230 15.06 -4.03 9.92
N SER A 231 14.07 -3.96 9.05
CA SER A 231 13.27 -2.77 8.80
C SER A 231 12.13 -2.60 9.81
N MET A 232 12.09 -1.41 10.42
CA MET A 232 11.07 -0.92 11.34
C MET A 232 10.97 -1.66 12.67
N GLY A 233 12.05 -1.56 13.46
CA GLY A 233 11.90 -1.61 14.91
C GLY A 233 11.11 -0.39 15.40
N LEU A 234 10.17 -0.59 16.32
CA LEU A 234 9.69 0.43 17.26
C LEU A 234 10.84 0.84 18.21
N LYS A 235 11.91 1.44 17.66
CA LYS A 235 12.83 2.25 18.44
C LYS A 235 12.54 3.70 18.10
N GLY A 236 11.82 4.38 18.99
CA GLY A 236 11.72 5.84 18.95
C GLY A 236 10.34 6.42 18.63
N LEU A 237 9.28 5.90 19.25
CA LEU A 237 8.15 6.77 19.66
C LEU A 237 8.51 7.64 20.88
N ASP A 238 9.76 7.56 21.38
CA ASP A 238 10.29 8.49 22.34
C ASP A 238 11.10 9.60 21.65
N ARG A 239 10.57 10.80 21.82
CA ARG A 239 11.23 12.11 21.87
C ARG A 239 12.77 12.07 21.78
N GLY A 240 13.29 12.77 20.77
CA GLY A 240 14.62 13.37 20.68
C GLY A 240 15.74 12.77 21.53
N GLY A 241 16.73 12.16 20.88
CA GLY A 241 18.00 11.90 21.52
C GLY A 241 18.86 10.85 20.82
N LEU A 242 19.88 11.35 20.12
CA LEU A 242 21.19 10.76 19.89
C LEU A 242 21.50 9.46 20.66
N LYS A 243 22.05 8.46 19.96
CA LYS A 243 23.49 8.14 19.98
C LYS A 243 23.92 7.55 18.65
#